data_AF-A0A6G2DCI0-F1
#
_entry.id   AF-A0A6G2DCI0-F1
#
_cell.length_a   1.000
_cell.length_b   1.000
_cell.length_c   1.000
_cell.angle_alpha   90.00
_cell.angle_beta   90.00
_cell.angle_gamma   90.00
#
_symmetry.space_group_name_H-M   'P 1'
#
loop_
_entity.id
_entity.type
_entity.pdbx_description
1 polymer ?
#
loop_
_entity_poly.entity_id
_entity_poly.type
_entity_poly.pdbx_seq_one_letter_code
_entity_poly.pdbx_strand_id
1 'polypeptide(L)'
;MNKKRTVDLIHGPILPSLLSFTFPILLSNIFQQLYNTADVLIVGRFLGQESLAAVGATTAIFDLIVGFTLGVGNGMGIVIARYYGARNFTKIKEAVAATWILGALLSILVMLLGFLGLYPLLQYLDT
;
A
#
# COMPACT_ATOMS: atom_id res chain seq x y z
N MET A 1 -17.34 -14.89 -29.08
CA MET A 1 -17.04 -13.50 -28.67
C MET A 1 -17.26 -13.37 -27.16
N ASN A 2 -16.17 -13.12 -26.44
CA ASN A 2 -16.01 -13.07 -24.98
C ASN A 2 -17.05 -12.19 -24.26
N LYS A 3 -17.87 -12.78 -23.38
CA LYS A 3 -18.67 -12.03 -22.39
C LYS A 3 -17.86 -11.92 -21.09
N LYS A 4 -17.55 -10.67 -20.74
CA LYS A 4 -16.63 -10.24 -19.68
C LYS A 4 -16.91 -10.90 -18.32
N ARG A 5 -15.85 -11.48 -17.74
CA ARG A 5 -15.72 -11.84 -16.31
C ARG A 5 -15.64 -10.58 -15.45
N THR A 6 -16.71 -9.80 -15.36
CA THR A 6 -16.81 -8.73 -14.35
C THR A 6 -17.74 -9.23 -13.26
N VAL A 7 -17.18 -9.57 -12.11
CA VAL A 7 -17.94 -9.89 -10.90
C VAL A 7 -18.84 -8.68 -10.60
N ASP A 8 -20.16 -8.87 -10.72
CA ASP A 8 -21.14 -7.82 -10.45
C ASP A 8 -21.34 -7.71 -8.93
N LEU A 9 -20.59 -6.79 -8.33
CA LEU A 9 -20.63 -6.50 -6.89
C LEU A 9 -21.93 -5.77 -6.46
N ILE A 10 -22.85 -5.48 -7.40
CA ILE A 10 -24.05 -4.67 -7.15
C ILE A 10 -25.33 -5.50 -7.29
N HIS A 11 -25.41 -6.45 -8.24
CA HIS A 11 -26.64 -7.22 -8.50
C HIS A 11 -26.49 -8.75 -8.36
N GLY A 12 -25.30 -9.26 -8.05
CA GLY A 12 -25.03 -10.69 -7.89
C GLY A 12 -25.23 -11.22 -6.46
N PRO A 13 -25.30 -12.55 -6.26
CA PRO A 13 -25.26 -13.14 -4.93
C PRO A 13 -24.00 -12.70 -4.17
N ILE A 14 -24.21 -12.16 -2.96
CA ILE A 14 -23.20 -11.45 -2.17
C ILE A 14 -22.01 -12.35 -1.84
N LEU A 15 -22.27 -13.57 -1.35
CA LEU A 15 -21.23 -14.52 -0.93
C LEU A 15 -20.24 -14.92 -2.05
N PRO A 16 -20.67 -15.43 -3.21
CA PRO A 16 -19.72 -15.86 -4.25
C PRO A 16 -18.97 -14.68 -4.89
N SER A 17 -19.61 -13.51 -5.00
CA SER A 17 -18.97 -12.30 -5.52
C SER A 17 -17.90 -11.77 -4.56
N LEU A 18 -18.20 -11.78 -3.26
CA LEU A 18 -17.25 -11.42 -2.21
C LEU A 18 -16.09 -12.42 -2.16
N LEU A 19 -16.36 -13.74 -2.18
CA LEU A 19 -15.31 -14.77 -2.16
C LEU A 19 -14.38 -14.68 -3.38
N SER A 20 -14.93 -14.43 -4.58
CA SER A 20 -14.12 -14.27 -5.80
C SER A 20 -13.25 -13.01 -5.78
N PHE A 21 -13.64 -11.97 -5.03
CA PHE A 21 -12.86 -10.73 -4.89
C PHE A 21 -11.86 -10.81 -3.74
N THR A 22 -12.24 -11.44 -2.64
CA THR A 22 -11.40 -11.62 -1.45
C THR A 22 -10.29 -12.63 -1.70
N PHE A 23 -10.53 -13.72 -2.45
CA PHE A 23 -9.51 -14.73 -2.73
C PHE A 23 -8.22 -14.15 -3.36
N PRO A 24 -8.28 -13.35 -4.45
CA PRO A 24 -7.07 -12.74 -5.01
C PRO A 24 -6.45 -11.71 -4.06
N ILE A 25 -7.24 -10.99 -3.25
CA ILE A 25 -6.71 -10.03 -2.26
C ILE A 25 -5.94 -10.75 -1.15
N LEU A 26 -6.48 -11.84 -0.62
CA LEU A 26 -5.82 -12.66 0.39
C LEU A 26 -4.52 -13.24 -0.16
N LEU A 27 -4.56 -13.77 -1.38
CA LEU A 27 -3.38 -14.31 -2.04
C LEU A 27 -2.30 -13.22 -2.23
N SER A 28 -2.69 -12.02 -2.67
CA SER A 28 -1.79 -10.87 -2.77
C SER A 28 -1.15 -10.50 -1.43
N ASN A 29 -1.93 -10.51 -0.33
CA ASN A 29 -1.40 -10.23 1.01
C ASN A 29 -0.42 -11.32 1.47
N ILE A 30 -0.70 -12.59 1.20
CA ILE A 30 0.21 -13.69 1.52
C ILE A 30 1.53 -13.53 0.76
N PHE A 31 1.48 -13.22 -0.55
CA PHE A 31 2.69 -12.97 -1.34
C PHE A 31 3.48 -11.76 -0.81
N GLN A 32 2.78 -10.68 -0.44
CA GLN A 32 3.42 -9.51 0.17
C GLN A 32 4.12 -9.87 1.49
N GLN A 33 3.48 -10.66 2.35
CA GLN A 33 4.08 -11.08 3.63
C GLN A 33 5.26 -12.03 3.43
N LEU A 34 5.17 -12.95 2.45
CA LEU A 34 6.28 -13.82 2.07
C LEU A 34 7.46 -13.02 1.55
N TYR A 35 7.21 -11.95 0.77
CA TYR A 35 8.25 -11.05 0.29
C TYR A 35 8.97 -10.35 1.45
N ASN A 36 8.21 -9.73 2.36
CA ASN A 36 8.78 -9.10 3.57
C ASN A 36 9.58 -10.09 4.42
N THR A 37 9.08 -11.33 4.56
CA THR A 37 9.77 -12.39 5.32
C THR A 37 11.05 -12.85 4.63
N ALA A 38 11.01 -13.04 3.31
CA ALA A 38 12.17 -13.43 2.52
C ALA A 38 13.25 -12.35 2.55
N ASP A 39 12.87 -11.08 2.46
CA ASP A 39 13.80 -9.94 2.52
C ASP A 39 14.56 -9.91 3.86
N VAL A 40 13.83 -9.99 4.97
CA VAL A 40 14.43 -10.06 6.32
C VAL A 40 15.31 -11.30 6.49
N LEU A 41 14.88 -12.46 5.95
CA LEU A 41 15.67 -13.69 6.01
C LEU A 41 16.97 -13.58 5.19
N ILE A 42 16.90 -12.99 3.99
CA ILE A 42 18.07 -12.77 3.12
C ILE A 42 19.03 -11.80 3.81
N VAL A 43 18.55 -10.67 4.33
CA VAL A 43 19.40 -9.70 5.04
C VAL A 43 20.03 -10.34 6.27
N GLY A 44 19.26 -11.06 7.08
CA GLY A 44 19.79 -11.74 8.27
C GLY A 44 20.82 -12.83 7.95
N ARG A 45 20.66 -13.55 6.84
CA ARG A 45 21.54 -14.67 6.47
C ARG A 45 22.77 -14.26 5.65
N PHE A 46 22.68 -13.20 4.84
CA PHE A 46 23.78 -12.74 3.97
C PHE A 46 24.57 -11.55 4.53
N LEU A 47 23.94 -10.68 5.33
CA LEU A 47 24.58 -9.45 5.84
C LEU A 47 24.85 -9.50 7.36
N GLY A 48 24.45 -10.58 8.05
CA GLY A 48 24.77 -10.82 9.46
C GLY A 48 23.83 -10.14 10.47
N GLN A 49 24.12 -10.34 11.75
CA GLN A 49 23.24 -9.96 12.87
C GLN A 49 23.13 -8.45 13.08
N GLU A 50 24.18 -7.67 12.77
CA GLU A 50 24.14 -6.21 12.82
C GLU A 50 23.22 -5.63 11.74
N SER A 51 23.26 -6.16 10.53
CA SER A 51 22.38 -5.75 9.44
C SER A 51 20.92 -6.08 9.72
N LEU A 52 20.65 -7.21 10.40
CA LEU A 52 19.30 -7.56 10.85
C LEU A 52 18.80 -6.61 11.95
N ALA A 53 19.66 -6.20 12.88
CA ALA A 53 19.33 -5.22 13.91
C ALA A 53 19.04 -3.84 13.31
N ALA A 54 19.83 -3.42 12.32
CA ALA A 54 19.60 -2.19 11.56
C ALA A 54 18.27 -2.24 10.79
N VAL A 55 17.96 -3.35 10.11
CA VAL A 55 16.66 -3.55 9.44
C VAL A 55 15.53 -3.40 10.47
N GLY A 56 15.60 -4.08 11.61
CA GLY A 56 14.59 -3.98 12.66
C GLY A 56 14.37 -2.56 13.19
N ALA A 57 15.44 -1.77 13.36
CA ALA A 57 15.34 -0.36 13.76
C ALA A 57 14.68 0.51 12.68
N THR A 58 15.02 0.28 11.40
CA THR A 58 14.41 0.99 10.27
C THR A 58 12.98 0.55 9.96
N THR A 59 12.57 -0.66 10.35
CA THR A 59 11.22 -1.19 10.13
C THR A 59 10.15 -0.29 10.73
N ALA A 60 10.35 0.25 11.94
CA ALA A 60 9.37 1.14 12.57
C ALA A 60 9.14 2.44 11.78
N ILE A 61 10.21 2.99 11.19
CA ILE A 61 10.13 4.19 10.33
C ILE A 61 9.44 3.84 9.01
N PHE A 62 9.80 2.70 8.43
CA PHE A 62 9.19 2.20 7.20
C PHE A 62 7.69 1.93 7.37
N ASP A 63 7.29 1.27 8.46
CA ASP A 63 5.89 0.99 8.80
C ASP A 63 5.08 2.27 9.02
N LEU A 64 5.67 3.32 9.58
CA LEU A 64 5.01 4.62 9.71
C LEU A 64 4.70 5.23 8.34
N ILE A 65 5.69 5.24 7.44
CA ILE A 65 5.56 5.80 6.08
C ILE A 65 4.56 4.98 5.25
N VAL A 66 4.71 3.65 5.26
CA VAL A 66 3.83 2.73 4.54
C VAL A 66 2.42 2.79 5.12
N GLY A 67 2.28 2.81 6.45
CA GLY A 67 1.00 2.94 7.15
C GLY A 67 0.27 4.23 6.78
N PHE A 68 0.97 5.35 6.73
CA PHE A 68 0.39 6.62 6.27
C PHE A 68 -0.07 6.54 4.81
N THR A 69 0.76 5.97 3.93
CA THR A 69 0.43 5.79 2.51
C THR A 69 -0.78 4.88 2.31
N LEU A 70 -0.83 3.77 3.03
CA LEU A 70 -1.96 2.85 3.05
C LEU A 70 -3.22 3.53 3.58
N GLY A 71 -3.12 4.35 4.64
CA GLY A 71 -4.25 5.10 5.19
C GLY A 71 -4.88 6.05 4.16
N VAL A 72 -4.04 6.84 3.49
CA VAL A 72 -4.48 7.75 2.41
C VAL A 72 -5.08 6.97 1.23
N GLY A 73 -4.42 5.89 0.80
CA GLY A 73 -4.90 5.03 -0.28
C GLY A 73 -6.27 4.39 0.02
N ASN A 74 -6.46 3.86 1.22
CA ASN A 74 -7.74 3.28 1.65
C ASN A 74 -8.85 4.35 1.73
N GLY A 75 -8.54 5.53 2.28
CA GLY A 75 -9.50 6.64 2.35
C GLY A 75 -10.00 7.07 0.95
N MET A 76 -9.10 7.20 -0.02
CA MET A 76 -9.47 7.52 -1.40
C MET A 76 -10.23 6.37 -2.08
N GLY A 77 -9.84 5.11 -1.80
CA GLY A 77 -10.55 3.93 -2.28
C GLY A 77 -12.02 3.91 -1.85
N ILE A 78 -12.32 4.28 -0.61
CA ILE A 78 -13.69 4.39 -0.11
C ILE A 78 -14.48 5.48 -0.85
N VAL A 79 -13.87 6.64 -1.10
CA VAL A 79 -14.51 7.74 -1.86
C VAL A 79 -14.85 7.30 -3.29
N ILE A 80 -13.90 6.63 -3.96
CA ILE A 80 -14.10 6.09 -5.30
C ILE A 80 -15.21 5.02 -5.30
N ALA A 81 -15.20 4.10 -4.34
CA ALA A 81 -16.23 3.06 -4.21
C ALA A 81 -17.63 3.66 -4.03
N ARG A 82 -17.75 4.75 -3.24
CA ARG A 82 -19.02 5.46 -3.05
C ARG A 82 -19.52 6.13 -4.34
N TYR A 83 -18.63 6.76 -5.12
CA TYR A 83 -18.99 7.32 -6.42
C TYR A 83 -19.31 6.26 -7.48
N TYR A 84 -18.62 5.12 -7.43
CA TYR A 84 -18.92 3.96 -8.26
C TYR A 84 -20.32 3.40 -7.98
N GLY A 85 -20.69 3.23 -6.70
CA GLY A 85 -22.04 2.83 -6.30
C GLY A 85 -23.12 3.82 -6.72
N ALA A 86 -22.82 5.13 -6.73
CA ALA A 86 -23.74 6.18 -7.18
C ALA A 86 -23.85 6.31 -8.72
N ARG A 87 -23.15 5.45 -9.50
CA ARG A 87 -23.06 5.49 -10.98
C ARG A 87 -22.64 6.86 -11.55
N ASN A 88 -21.95 7.69 -10.78
CA ASN A 88 -21.51 9.02 -11.21
C ASN A 88 -20.09 8.95 -11.79
N PHE A 89 -19.98 8.54 -13.04
CA PHE A 89 -18.70 8.33 -13.73
C PHE A 89 -17.86 9.62 -13.90
N THR A 90 -18.48 10.80 -13.90
CA THR A 90 -17.77 12.08 -13.94
C THR A 90 -16.98 12.30 -12.65
N LYS A 91 -17.62 12.09 -11.49
CA LYS A 91 -16.95 12.23 -10.18
C LYS A 91 -15.91 11.14 -9.93
N ILE A 92 -16.05 9.96 -10.54
CA ILE A 92 -15.02 8.92 -10.48
C ILE A 92 -13.73 9.39 -11.17
N LYS A 93 -13.82 10.02 -12.35
CA LYS A 93 -12.65 10.55 -13.05
C LYS A 93 -11.94 11.64 -12.23
N GLU A 94 -12.71 12.55 -11.64
CA GLU A 94 -12.18 13.58 -10.73
C GLU A 94 -11.51 12.97 -9.50
N ALA A 95 -12.14 11.97 -8.87
CA ALA A 95 -11.58 11.28 -7.70
C ALA A 95 -10.28 10.52 -8.01
N VAL A 96 -10.19 9.93 -9.21
CA VAL A 96 -8.95 9.27 -9.67
C VAL A 96 -7.86 10.31 -9.94
N ALA A 97 -8.18 11.45 -10.56
CA ALA A 97 -7.24 12.53 -10.75
C ALA A 97 -6.75 13.12 -9.41
N ALA A 98 -7.67 13.33 -8.47
CA ALA A 98 -7.34 13.77 -7.11
C ALA A 98 -6.44 12.76 -6.38
N THR A 99 -6.69 11.46 -6.56
CA THR A 99 -5.84 10.39 -6.03
C THR A 99 -4.40 10.48 -6.55
N TRP A 100 -4.23 10.74 -7.84
CA TRP A 100 -2.92 10.92 -8.44
C TRP A 100 -2.20 12.16 -7.90
N ILE A 101 -2.91 13.28 -7.76
CA ILE A 101 -2.33 14.53 -7.24
C ILE A 101 -1.95 14.36 -5.76
N LEU A 102 -2.84 13.80 -4.94
CA LEU A 102 -2.57 13.54 -3.53
C LEU A 102 -1.44 12.52 -3.34
N GLY A 103 -1.39 11.48 -4.18
CA GLY A 103 -0.31 10.49 -4.19
C GLY A 103 1.04 11.12 -4.57
N ALA A 104 1.08 11.99 -5.57
CA ALA A 104 2.30 12.71 -5.96
C ALA A 104 2.75 13.67 -4.86
N LEU A 105 1.82 14.42 -4.27
CA LEU A 105 2.10 15.34 -3.17
C LEU A 105 2.63 14.59 -1.94
N LEU A 106 2.02 13.45 -1.62
CA LEU A 106 2.45 12.60 -0.53
C LEU A 106 3.83 11.99 -0.80
N SER A 107 4.08 11.53 -2.02
CA SER A 107 5.38 11.00 -2.41
C SER A 107 6.49 12.05 -2.28
N ILE A 108 6.24 13.29 -2.69
CA ILE A 108 7.17 14.42 -2.51
C ILE A 108 7.38 14.71 -1.03
N LEU A 109 6.32 14.69 -0.22
CA LEU A 109 6.39 14.95 1.22
C LEU A 109 7.21 13.87 1.93
N VAL A 110 6.98 12.59 1.62
CA VAL A 110 7.76 11.45 2.13
C VAL A 110 9.21 11.54 1.65
N MET A 111 9.46 11.90 0.39
CA MET A 111 10.81 12.08 -0.15
C MET A 111 11.56 13.21 0.59
N LEU A 112 10.91 14.34 0.85
CA LEU A 112 11.48 15.45 1.62
C LEU A 112 11.74 15.08 3.07
N LEU A 113 10.79 14.41 3.73
CA LEU A 113 10.96 13.91 5.10
C LEU A 113 12.10 12.90 5.18
N GLY A 114 12.21 12.01 4.19
CA GLY A 114 13.33 11.07 4.07
C GLY A 114 14.65 11.80 3.90
N PHE A 115 14.73 12.75 2.97
CA PHE A 115 15.97 13.48 2.67
C PHE A 115 16.43 14.38 3.83
N LEU A 116 15.51 15.09 4.48
CA LEU A 116 15.81 15.96 5.63
C LEU A 116 15.98 15.17 6.94
N GLY A 117 15.33 14.02 7.07
CA GLY A 117 15.32 13.21 8.29
C GLY A 117 16.41 12.14 8.34
N LEU A 118 16.86 11.60 7.20
CA LEU A 118 17.94 10.59 7.17
C LEU A 118 19.25 11.14 7.76
N TYR A 119 19.60 12.39 7.44
CA TYR A 119 20.85 13.01 7.87
C TYR A 119 20.97 13.22 9.39
N PRO A 120 20.01 13.85 10.09
CA PRO A 120 20.05 13.99 11.54
C PRO A 120 19.83 12.66 12.28
N LEU A 121 19.12 11.69 11.68
CA LEU A 121 18.86 10.38 12.30
C LEU A 121 20.08 9.45 12.21
N LEU A 122 20.87 9.54 11.12
CA LEU A 122 22.21 8.94 11.02
C LEU A 122 23.20 9.54 12.03
N GLN A 123 23.21 10.87 12.19
CA GLN A 123 24.04 11.54 13.20
C GLN A 123 23.67 11.19 14.65
N TYR A 124 22.40 10.92 14.94
CA TYR A 124 21.96 10.52 16.29
C TYR A 124 22.24 9.04 16.61
N LEU A 125 22.49 8.22 15.58
CA LEU A 125 22.80 6.78 15.70
C LEU A 125 24.30 6.46 15.72
N ASP A 126 25.17 7.48 15.68
CA ASP A 126 26.64 7.35 15.77
C ASP A 126 27.23 6.34 14.76
N THR A 127 26.76 6.39 13.50
CA THR A 127 27.31 5.67 12.34
C THR A 127 27.60 6.62 11.18
#